data_AF-A0A8C2W9M1-F1
#
_entry.id   AF-A0A8C2W9M1-F1
#
_cell.length_a   1.000
_cell.length_b   1.000
_cell.length_c   1.000
_cell.angle_alpha   90.00
_cell.angle_beta   90.00
_cell.angle_gamma   90.00
#
_symmetry.space_group_name_H-M   'P 1'
#
loop_
_entity.id
_entity.type
_entity.pdbx_description
1 polymer ?
#
loop_
_entity_poly.entity_id
_entity_poly.type
_entity_poly.pdbx_seq_one_letter_code
_entity_poly.pdbx_strand_id
1 'polypeptide(L)' 'MTFDFTETTKTSSSFEFRTWDPEGVIFYGDTNAEEDWFMLGLRDGRLEIQLHNHWAQLTVGAGPRVDDGRWHQVS' A
#
# COMPACT_ATOMS: atom_id res chain seq x y z
N MET A 1 -2.22 -11.25 -16.87
CA MET A 1 -3.23 -10.26 -17.31
C MET A 1 -2.46 -9.06 -17.82
N THR A 2 -2.81 -8.50 -18.98
CA THR A 2 -2.17 -7.28 -19.48
C THR A 2 -3.11 -6.12 -19.18
N PHE A 3 -2.71 -5.22 -18.29
CA PHE A 3 -3.49 -4.03 -17.96
C PHE A 3 -3.25 -2.96 -19.02
N ASP A 4 -4.31 -2.53 -19.70
CA ASP A 4 -4.24 -1.40 -20.62
C ASP A 4 -4.45 -0.10 -19.84
N PHE A 5 -3.35 0.58 -19.51
CA PHE A 5 -3.38 1.83 -18.77
C PHE A 5 -3.79 3.03 -19.63
N THR A 6 -3.99 2.86 -20.95
CA THR A 6 -4.36 3.98 -21.84
C THR A 6 -5.76 4.53 -21.56
N GLU A 7 -6.63 3.74 -20.92
CA GLU A 7 -7.96 4.18 -20.46
C GLU A 7 -7.95 4.72 -19.01
N THR A 8 -6.84 4.58 -18.28
CA THR A 8 -6.75 5.04 -16.89
C THR A 8 -6.55 6.56 -16.86
N THR A 9 -7.59 7.28 -16.48
CA THR A 9 -7.58 8.74 -16.38
C THR A 9 -7.20 9.27 -14.99
N LYS A 10 -7.13 8.39 -13.97
CA LYS A 10 -6.77 8.72 -12.59
C LYS A 10 -6.07 7.54 -11.91
N THR A 11 -4.92 7.81 -11.29
CA THR A 11 -4.05 6.79 -10.65
C THR A 11 -4.05 6.85 -9.12
N SER A 12 -4.67 7.86 -8.51
CA SER A 12 -4.74 7.98 -7.05
C SER A 12 -5.84 7.09 -6.46
N SER A 13 -5.51 6.37 -5.41
CA SER A 13 -6.46 5.62 -4.57
C SER A 13 -6.65 6.34 -3.24
N SER A 14 -7.85 6.31 -2.66
CA SER A 14 -8.07 6.91 -1.34
C SER A 14 -9.16 6.15 -0.60
N PHE A 15 -8.96 5.93 0.69
CA PHE A 15 -9.88 5.20 1.55
C PHE A 15 -9.69 5.58 3.02
N GLU A 16 -10.61 5.13 3.86
CA GLU A 16 -10.45 5.16 5.31
C GLU A 16 -10.33 3.72 5.82
N PHE A 17 -9.50 3.49 6.84
CA PHE A 17 -9.41 2.20 7.51
C PHE A 17 -9.31 2.37 9.03
N ARG A 18 -9.65 1.31 9.76
CA ARG A 18 -9.57 1.23 11.22
C ARG A 18 -9.14 -0.16 11.63
N THR A 19 -8.17 -0.25 12.53
CA THR A 19 -7.71 -1.54 13.08
C THR A 19 -7.15 -1.38 14.51
N TRP A 20 -7.06 -2.51 15.21
CA TRP A 20 -6.26 -2.69 16.43
C TRP A 20 -5.05 -3.61 16.17
N ASP A 21 -4.92 -4.12 14.94
CA ASP A 21 -3.85 -5.03 14.54
C ASP A 21 -2.59 -4.23 14.18
N PRO A 22 -1.44 -4.49 14.83
CA PRO A 22 -0.20 -3.77 14.54
C PRO A 22 0.50 -4.22 13.25
N GLU A 23 0.12 -5.35 12.64
CA GLU A 23 0.77 -5.87 11.43
C GLU A 23 -0.24 -6.48 10.45
N GLY A 24 -0.09 -6.19 9.15
CA GLY A 24 -0.95 -6.78 8.13
C GLY A 24 -0.94 -6.03 6.81
N VAL A 25 -1.52 -6.64 5.77
CA VAL A 25 -1.67 -6.01 4.44
C VAL A 25 -2.99 -5.24 4.38
N ILE A 26 -2.92 -3.98 3.95
CA ILE A 26 -4.11 -3.15 3.70
C ILE A 26 -4.49 -3.21 2.22
N PHE A 27 -3.50 -3.02 1.33
CA PHE A 27 -3.71 -2.99 -0.11
C PHE A 27 -2.48 -3.57 -0.83
N TYR A 28 -2.73 -4.34 -1.88
CA TYR A 28 -1.71 -4.90 -2.75
C TYR A 28 -2.14 -4.70 -4.20
N GLY A 29 -1.19 -4.40 -5.08
CA GLY A 29 -1.41 -4.31 -6.51
C GLY A 29 -0.14 -4.66 -7.28
N ASP A 30 -0.32 -5.29 -8.43
CA ASP A 30 0.77 -5.63 -9.35
C ASP A 30 0.36 -5.47 -10.81
N THR A 31 1.36 -5.39 -11.68
CA THR A 31 1.19 -5.69 -13.11
C THR A 31 1.88 -6.99 -13.48
N ASN A 32 2.89 -7.39 -12.68
CA ASN A 32 3.55 -8.68 -12.69
C ASN A 32 3.94 -9.04 -11.24
N ALA A 33 3.34 -10.09 -10.70
CA ALA A 33 3.56 -10.50 -9.31
C ALA A 33 5.03 -10.81 -8.95
N GLU A 34 5.88 -11.12 -9.92
CA GLU A 34 7.31 -11.41 -9.68
C GLU A 34 8.18 -10.15 -9.75
N GLU A 35 7.89 -9.25 -10.69
CA GLU A 35 8.82 -8.17 -11.08
C GLU A 35 8.26 -6.75 -10.91
N ASP A 36 6.94 -6.56 -10.77
CA ASP A 36 6.31 -5.24 -10.68
C ASP A 36 5.08 -5.26 -9.76
N TRP A 37 5.34 -5.04 -8.46
CA TRP A 37 4.34 -5.07 -7.41
C TRP A 37 4.56 -3.98 -6.35
N PHE A 38 3.45 -3.63 -5.69
CA PHE A 38 3.38 -2.67 -4.60
C PHE A 38 2.48 -3.21 -3.48
N MET A 39 2.88 -2.97 -2.24
CA MET A 39 2.12 -3.32 -1.04
C MET A 39 2.12 -2.15 -0.06
N LEU A 40 0.92 -1.82 0.43
CA LEU A 40 0.70 -0.95 1.58
C LEU A 40 0.16 -1.79 2.74
N GLY A 41 0.82 -1.70 3.88
CA GLY A 41 0.47 -2.46 5.06
C GLY A 41 0.84 -1.74 6.35
N LEU A 42 0.80 -2.50 7.44
CA LEU A 42 1.25 -2.09 8.76
C LEU A 42 2.42 -2.95 9.23
N ARG A 43 3.37 -2.30 9.91
CA ARG A 43 4.41 -2.93 10.73
C ARG A 43 4.60 -2.10 11.99
N ASP A 44 4.60 -2.75 13.15
CA ASP A 44 4.67 -2.09 14.46
C ASP A 44 3.61 -0.97 14.67
N GLY A 45 2.43 -1.18 14.07
CA GLY A 45 1.29 -0.26 14.11
C GLY A 45 1.42 0.96 13.20
N ARG A 46 2.49 1.07 12.40
CA ARG A 46 2.74 2.19 11.47
C ARG A 46 2.58 1.75 10.02
N LEU A 47 2.25 2.69 9.15
CA LEU A 47 2.15 2.41 7.72
C LEU A 47 3.52 2.03 7.14
N GLU A 48 3.55 0.97 6.35
CA GLU A 48 4.71 0.50 5.62
C GLU A 48 4.37 0.33 4.13
N ILE A 49 5.26 0.82 3.28
CA ILE A 49 5.23 0.58 1.84
C ILE A 49 6.35 -0.39 1.50
N GLN A 50 6.02 -1.42 0.75
CA GLN A 50 6.98 -2.25 0.02
C GLN A 50 6.72 -2.15 -1.47
N LEU A 51 7.79 -1.97 -2.25
CA LEU A 51 7.69 -1.84 -3.70
C LEU A 51 8.87 -2.57 -4.35
N HIS A 52 8.57 -3.28 -5.42
CA HIS A 52 9.56 -3.90 -6.29
C HIS A 52 9.15 -3.66 -7.74
N ASN A 53 10.01 -2.96 -8.48
CA ASN A 53 9.88 -2.78 -9.92
C ASN A 53 11.25 -2.59 -10.57
N HIS A 54 11.26 -2.38 -11.89
CA HIS A 54 12.49 -2.19 -12.67
C HIS A 54 13.39 -1.05 -12.16
N TRP A 55 12.84 -0.05 -11.48
CA TRP A 55 13.58 1.13 -11.02
C TRP A 55 13.98 1.06 -9.55
N ALA A 56 13.22 0.37 -8.71
CA ALA A 56 13.44 0.36 -7.27
C ALA A 56 12.96 -0.92 -6.58
N GLN A 57 13.68 -1.29 -5.53
CA GLN A 57 13.26 -2.26 -4.54
C GLN A 57 13.44 -1.63 -3.17
N LEU A 58 12.33 -1.36 -2.46
CA LEU A 58 12.37 -0.63 -1.20
C LEU A 58 11.32 -1.13 -0.21
N THR A 59 11.64 -0.92 1.07
CA THR A 59 10.72 -1.05 2.20
C THR A 59 10.86 0.21 3.04
N VAL A 60 9.77 0.95 3.22
CA VAL A 60 9.76 2.22 3.95
C VAL A 60 8.57 2.27 4.90
N GLY A 61 8.85 2.34 6.19
CA GLY A 61 7.87 2.67 7.23
C GLY A 61 7.79 4.18 7.47
N ALA A 62 6.59 4.72 7.61
CA ALA A 62 6.38 6.15 7.82
C ALA A 62 5.16 6.46 8.71
N GLY A 63 5.13 7.68 9.24
CA GLY A 63 3.97 8.22 9.93
C GLY A 63 3.78 7.74 11.37
N PRO A 64 2.69 8.20 12.03
CA PRO A 64 2.34 7.79 13.39
C PRO A 64 1.80 6.36 13.42
N ARG A 65 1.54 5.86 14.63
CA ARG A 65 0.76 4.63 14.81
C ARG A 65 -0.71 4.87 14.46
N VAL A 66 -1.32 3.90 13.82
CA VAL A 66 -2.71 3.93 13.29
C VAL A 66 -3.52 2.71 13.71
N ASP A 67 -2.96 1.89 14.61
CA ASP A 67 -3.58 0.71 15.23
C ASP A 67 -4.36 1.04 16.53
N ASP A 68 -4.92 2.26 16.61
CA ASP A 68 -5.58 2.81 17.80
C ASP A 68 -7.10 2.65 17.81
N GLY A 69 -7.65 1.85 16.89
CA GLY A 69 -9.09 1.64 16.77
C GLY A 69 -9.87 2.87 16.32
N ARG A 70 -9.22 3.88 15.73
CA ARG A 70 -9.89 5.02 15.09
C ARG A 70 -9.86 4.89 13.57
N TRP A 71 -10.74 5.62 12.91
CA TRP A 71 -10.70 5.76 11.46
C TRP A 71 -9.59 6.71 11.06
N HIS A 72 -8.77 6.29 10.08
CA HIS A 72 -7.69 7.07 9.49
C HIS A 72 -7.87 7.13 7.97
N GLN A 73 -7.72 8.32 7.39
CA GLN A 73 -7.78 8.52 5.94
C GLN A 73 -6.39 8.34 5.31
N VAL A 74 -6.34 7.63 4.18
CA VAL A 74 -5.13 7.39 3.38
C VAL A 74 -5.42 7.76 1.92
N SER A 75 -4.46 8.41 1.25
CA SER A 75 -4.51 8.77 -0.17
C SER A 75 -3.13 8.70 -0.83
#